data_AF-A0A1X0ZSM9-F1
#
_entry.id   AF-A0A1X0ZSM9-F1
#
_cell.length_a   1.000
_cell.length_b   1.000
_cell.length_c   1.000
_cell.angle_alpha   90.00
_cell.angle_beta   90.00
_cell.angle_gamma   90.00
#
_symmetry.space_group_name_H-M   'P 1'
#
loop_
_entity.id
_entity.type
_entity.pdbx_description
1 polymer ?
#
loop_
_entity_poly.entity_id
_entity_poly.type
_entity_poly.pdbx_seq_one_letter_code
_entity_poly.pdbx_strand_id
1 'polypeptide(L)'
;MRFYSKSTGCTYIQGVHESMPVDAVEISEQVYNDVIANPLSGMIRSHDASGLPFLAEAPVLQPTIAELALLERGWRDGQVTVTEWLVNRHRDEQDMQLATTLTAEQFSALLVYRQALRDWPQDSRFPYSDFRPVAPPWIAEQTQ
;
A
#
# COMPACT_ATOMS: atom_id res chain seq x y z
N MET A 1 -27.99 30.16 -16.21
CA MET A 1 -27.07 29.25 -16.92
C MET A 1 -25.86 29.00 -16.04
N ARG A 2 -25.34 27.77 -16.02
CA ARG A 2 -24.17 27.38 -15.22
C ARG A 2 -22.99 27.17 -16.15
N PHE A 3 -21.84 27.67 -15.73
CA PHE A 3 -20.59 27.60 -16.45
C PHE A 3 -19.55 26.90 -15.57
N TYR A 4 -18.53 26.35 -16.18
CA TYR A 4 -17.42 25.70 -15.50
C TYR A 4 -16.12 26.11 -16.17
N SER A 5 -15.13 26.50 -15.36
CA SER A 5 -13.81 26.87 -15.86
C SER A 5 -12.81 25.78 -15.47
N LYS A 6 -12.11 25.25 -16.48
CA LYS A 6 -11.09 24.22 -16.25
C LYS A 6 -9.89 24.74 -15.48
N SER A 7 -9.53 26.01 -15.67
CA SER A 7 -8.38 26.64 -15.02
C SER A 7 -8.61 26.88 -13.53
N THR A 8 -9.85 27.15 -13.13
CA THR A 8 -10.20 27.39 -11.72
C THR A 8 -10.74 26.13 -11.04
N GLY A 9 -11.23 25.16 -11.82
CA GLY A 9 -11.88 23.96 -11.30
C GLY A 9 -13.24 24.24 -10.62
N CYS A 10 -13.83 25.40 -10.88
CA CYS A 10 -15.02 25.90 -10.20
C CYS A 10 -16.19 26.14 -11.17
N THR A 11 -17.40 26.16 -10.60
CA THR A 11 -18.62 26.49 -11.32
C THR A 11 -19.02 27.94 -11.10
N TYR A 12 -19.44 28.59 -12.18
CA TYR A 12 -19.89 29.98 -12.20
C TYR A 12 -21.36 30.02 -12.62
N ILE A 13 -22.13 30.88 -11.99
CA ILE A 13 -23.54 31.08 -12.29
C ILE A 13 -23.72 32.48 -12.83
N GLN A 14 -24.24 32.58 -14.05
CA GLN A 14 -24.56 33.86 -14.67
C GLN A 14 -25.59 34.62 -13.83
N GLY A 15 -25.31 35.89 -13.55
CA GLY A 15 -26.14 36.74 -12.70
C GLY A 15 -25.83 36.64 -11.20
N VAL A 16 -25.01 35.67 -10.78
CA VAL A 16 -24.48 35.59 -9.41
C VAL A 16 -23.02 36.03 -9.35
N HIS A 17 -22.22 35.62 -10.35
CA HIS A 17 -20.81 35.99 -10.42
C HIS A 17 -20.64 37.21 -11.32
N GLU A 18 -19.98 38.25 -10.80
CA GLU A 18 -19.73 39.52 -11.52
C GLU A 18 -18.76 39.35 -12.70
N SER A 19 -17.81 38.42 -12.59
CA SER A 19 -16.88 38.06 -13.65
C SER A 19 -16.78 36.55 -13.81
N MET A 20 -16.56 36.11 -15.04
CA MET A 20 -16.36 34.71 -15.39
C MET A 20 -15.00 34.57 -16.10
N PRO A 21 -14.25 33.49 -15.82
CA PRO A 21 -13.04 33.18 -16.56
C PRO A 21 -13.30 33.06 -18.07
N VAL A 22 -12.30 33.42 -18.88
CA VAL A 22 -12.39 33.32 -20.35
C VAL A 22 -12.57 31.87 -20.84
N ASP A 23 -12.12 30.91 -20.05
CA ASP A 23 -12.23 29.47 -20.34
C ASP A 23 -13.49 28.85 -19.73
N ALA A 24 -14.44 29.66 -19.24
CA ALA A 24 -15.69 29.17 -18.69
C ALA A 24 -16.60 28.67 -19.81
N VAL A 25 -16.88 27.37 -19.80
CA VAL A 25 -17.80 26.71 -20.73
C VAL A 25 -19.14 26.43 -20.07
N GLU A 26 -20.23 26.57 -20.82
CA GLU A 26 -21.56 26.24 -20.31
C GLU A 26 -21.68 24.73 -20.03
N ILE A 27 -22.22 24.36 -18.87
CA ILE A 27 -22.48 22.97 -18.49
C ILE A 27 -23.96 22.77 -18.16
N SER A 28 -24.48 21.58 -18.43
CA SER A 28 -25.84 21.22 -18.06
C SER A 28 -25.96 20.97 -16.54
N GLU A 29 -27.19 21.06 -16.02
CA GLU A 29 -27.49 20.65 -14.64
C GLU A 29 -27.11 19.18 -14.38
N GLN A 30 -27.27 18.30 -15.38
CA GLN A 30 -26.89 16.90 -15.27
C GLN A 30 -25.38 16.72 -15.09
N VAL A 31 -24.57 17.40 -15.91
CA VAL A 31 -23.10 17.38 -15.79
C VAL A 31 -22.66 17.90 -14.43
N TYR A 32 -23.29 18.98 -13.94
CA TYR A 32 -23.01 19.47 -12.59
C TYR A 32 -23.33 18.43 -11.52
N ASN A 33 -24.52 17.83 -11.58
CA ASN A 33 -24.93 16.85 -10.58
C ASN A 33 -24.03 15.62 -10.58
N ASP A 34 -23.77 15.02 -11.74
CA ASP A 34 -23.05 13.75 -11.86
C ASP A 34 -21.54 13.90 -11.66
N VAL A 35 -20.95 15.03 -12.05
CA VAL A 35 -19.48 15.20 -12.07
C VAL A 35 -18.99 16.07 -10.94
N ILE A 36 -19.80 17.01 -10.43
CA ILE A 36 -19.38 18.04 -9.48
C ILE A 36 -20.06 17.88 -8.13
N ALA A 37 -21.39 17.82 -8.08
CA ALA A 37 -22.13 17.77 -6.82
C ALA A 37 -22.17 16.36 -6.21
N ASN A 38 -22.23 15.32 -7.05
CA ASN A 38 -22.35 13.93 -6.63
C ASN A 38 -21.49 13.00 -7.51
N PRO A 39 -20.15 13.15 -7.46
CA PRO A 39 -19.24 12.33 -8.25
C PRO A 39 -19.30 10.86 -7.84
N LEU A 40 -19.19 9.95 -8.82
CA LEU A 40 -19.03 8.52 -8.56
C LEU A 40 -17.77 8.26 -7.73
N SER A 41 -17.92 7.46 -6.67
CA SER A 41 -16.81 7.10 -5.79
C SER A 41 -15.68 6.41 -6.56
N GLY A 42 -14.44 6.84 -6.34
CA GLY A 42 -13.26 6.28 -6.99
C GLY A 42 -12.92 6.87 -8.36
N MET A 43 -13.74 7.79 -8.87
CA MET A 43 -13.42 8.55 -10.08
C MET A 43 -12.81 9.91 -9.76
N ILE A 44 -11.99 10.41 -10.67
CA ILE A 44 -11.42 11.75 -10.62
C ILE A 44 -12.08 12.64 -11.67
N ARG A 45 -12.24 13.93 -11.34
CA ARG A 45 -12.72 14.91 -12.30
C ARG A 45 -11.59 15.28 -13.26
N SER A 46 -11.84 15.11 -14.55
CA SER A 46 -10.96 15.48 -15.65
C SER A 46 -11.69 16.39 -16.63
N HIS A 47 -11.01 16.81 -17.70
CA HIS A 47 -11.49 17.80 -18.66
C HIS A 47 -11.20 17.35 -20.09
N ASP A 48 -12.17 17.49 -20.97
CA ASP A 48 -11.95 17.24 -22.39
C ASP A 48 -11.25 18.42 -23.08
N ALA A 49 -11.04 18.32 -24.40
CA ALA A 49 -10.40 19.37 -25.19
C ALA A 49 -11.17 20.70 -25.17
N SER A 50 -12.49 20.65 -24.98
CA SER A 50 -13.35 21.84 -24.89
C SER A 50 -13.37 22.47 -23.49
N GLY A 51 -12.92 21.73 -22.47
CA GLY A 51 -12.93 22.16 -21.07
C GLY A 51 -14.16 21.69 -20.29
N LEU A 52 -15.00 20.83 -20.88
CA LEU A 52 -16.12 20.22 -20.17
C LEU A 52 -15.62 19.21 -19.14
N PRO A 53 -16.15 19.25 -17.90
CA PRO A 53 -15.76 18.31 -16.87
C PRO A 53 -16.41 16.96 -17.11
N PHE A 54 -15.64 15.88 -16.93
CA PHE A 54 -16.14 14.51 -16.90
C PHE A 54 -15.44 13.71 -15.79
N LEU A 55 -16.03 12.59 -15.41
CA LEU A 55 -15.42 11.65 -14.48
C LEU A 55 -14.55 10.65 -15.27
N ALA A 56 -13.28 10.59 -14.91
CA ALA A 56 -12.34 9.59 -15.39
C ALA A 56 -12.03 8.61 -14.26
N GLU A 57 -11.69 7.37 -14.61
CA GLU A 57 -11.13 6.44 -13.63
C GLU A 57 -9.79 6.98 -13.11
N ALA A 58 -9.59 6.89 -11.80
CA ALA A 58 -8.30 7.21 -11.22
C ALA A 58 -7.24 6.25 -11.77
N PRO A 59 -6.06 6.72 -12.20
CA PRO A 59 -4.99 5.82 -12.61
C PRO A 59 -4.62 4.93 -11.41
N VAL A 60 -4.58 3.62 -11.63
CA VAL A 60 -4.08 2.68 -10.63
C VAL A 60 -2.58 2.92 -10.50
N LEU A 61 -2.16 3.57 -9.41
CA LEU A 61 -0.76 3.72 -9.08
C LEU A 61 -0.24 2.37 -8.59
N GLN A 62 0.45 1.64 -9.46
CA GLN A 62 1.20 0.47 -9.06
C GLN A 62 2.47 0.92 -8.33
N PRO A 63 2.79 0.36 -7.15
CA PRO A 63 4.03 0.68 -6.48
C PRO A 63 5.23 0.39 -7.38
N THR A 64 6.18 1.31 -7.39
CA THR A 64 7.46 1.09 -8.04
C THR A 64 8.21 -0.06 -7.38
N ILE A 65 9.15 -0.67 -8.10
CA ILE A 65 10.04 -1.70 -7.53
C ILE A 65 10.77 -1.20 -6.27
N ALA A 66 11.13 0.08 -6.22
CA ALA A 66 11.78 0.68 -5.06
C ALA A 66 10.84 0.77 -3.84
N GLU A 67 9.57 1.11 -4.05
CA GLU A 67 8.55 1.16 -2.99
C GLU A 67 8.21 -0.25 -2.49
N LEU A 68 8.05 -1.22 -3.39
CA LEU A 68 7.89 -2.64 -3.01
C LEU A 68 9.09 -3.11 -2.19
N ALA A 69 10.31 -2.82 -2.63
CA ALA A 69 11.53 -3.16 -1.91
C ALA A 69 11.59 -2.54 -0.49
N LEU A 70 11.07 -1.33 -0.31
CA LEU A 70 10.99 -0.72 1.01
C LEU A 70 9.99 -1.45 1.92
N LEU A 71 8.79 -1.72 1.40
CA LEU A 71 7.74 -2.46 2.11
C LEU A 71 8.22 -3.86 2.53
N GLU A 72 8.89 -4.56 1.61
CA GLU A 72 9.37 -5.93 1.86
C GLU A 72 10.54 -6.00 2.84
N ARG A 73 11.42 -4.98 2.86
CA ARG A 73 12.42 -4.87 3.93
C ARG A 73 11.77 -4.68 5.29
N GLY A 74 10.74 -3.82 5.37
CA GLY A 74 9.96 -3.64 6.60
C GLY A 74 9.27 -4.94 7.06
N TRP A 75 8.67 -5.69 6.14
CA TRP A 75 8.10 -7.00 6.45
C TRP A 75 9.15 -7.98 6.97
N ARG A 76 10.30 -8.07 6.30
CA ARG A 76 11.42 -8.94 6.71
C ARG A 76 11.91 -8.59 8.10
N ASP A 77 12.11 -7.31 8.39
CA ASP A 77 12.54 -6.84 9.71
C ASP A 77 11.52 -7.24 10.78
N GLY A 78 10.23 -7.08 10.50
CA GLY A 78 9.15 -7.57 11.36
C GLY A 78 9.25 -9.08 11.63
N GLN A 79 9.45 -9.91 10.61
CA GLN A 79 9.60 -11.36 10.78
C GLN A 79 10.83 -11.74 11.62
N VAL A 80 11.94 -11.01 11.47
CA VAL A 80 13.13 -11.19 12.30
C VAL A 80 12.86 -10.81 13.75
N THR A 81 12.17 -9.70 14.01
CA THR A 81 11.84 -9.27 15.38
C THR A 81 10.89 -10.25 16.07
N VAL A 82 9.79 -10.66 15.42
CA VAL A 82 8.79 -11.54 16.06
C VAL A 82 9.30 -12.95 16.38
N THR A 83 10.38 -13.38 15.72
CA THR A 83 11.01 -14.69 15.96
C THR A 83 12.30 -14.61 16.79
N GLU A 84 12.72 -13.42 17.21
CA GLU A 84 13.96 -13.23 17.98
C GLU A 84 13.89 -13.84 19.38
N TRP A 85 12.77 -13.67 20.07
CA TRP A 85 12.58 -14.18 21.43
C TRP A 85 12.70 -15.72 21.50
N LEU A 86 12.27 -16.44 20.46
CA LEU A 86 12.42 -17.90 20.37
C LEU A 86 13.88 -18.32 20.36
N VAL A 87 14.73 -17.55 19.66
CA VAL A 87 16.16 -17.83 19.61
C VAL A 87 16.82 -17.55 20.95
N ASN A 88 16.47 -16.43 21.57
CA ASN A 88 17.04 -16.04 22.86
C ASN A 88 16.63 -17.04 23.95
N ARG A 89 15.34 -17.37 24.06
CA ARG A 89 14.86 -18.38 25.03
C ARG A 89 15.57 -19.72 24.86
N HIS A 90 15.71 -20.22 23.63
CA HIS A 90 16.36 -21.52 23.42
C HIS A 90 17.83 -21.51 23.85
N ARG A 91 18.55 -20.39 23.62
CA ARG A 91 19.94 -20.22 24.07
C ARG A 91 20.02 -20.11 25.59
N ASP A 92 19.13 -19.34 26.20
CA ASP A 92 19.06 -19.20 27.66
C ASP A 92 18.79 -20.56 28.33
N GLU A 93 17.85 -21.35 27.80
CA GLU A 93 17.56 -22.72 28.28
C GLU A 93 18.81 -23.63 28.18
N GLN A 94 19.57 -23.54 27.09
CA GLN A 94 20.81 -24.32 26.92
C GLN A 94 21.91 -23.88 27.89
N ASP A 95 22.14 -22.58 28.03
CA ASP A 95 23.16 -22.01 28.92
C ASP A 95 22.85 -22.32 30.39
N MET A 96 21.55 -22.37 30.75
CA MET A 96 21.07 -22.80 32.06
C MET A 96 21.01 -24.32 32.25
N GLN A 97 21.34 -25.11 31.22
CA GLN A 97 21.25 -26.58 31.22
C GLN A 97 19.85 -27.10 31.55
N LEU A 98 18.82 -26.38 31.13
CA LEU A 98 17.41 -26.77 31.25
C LEU A 98 16.98 -27.62 30.04
N ALA A 99 15.86 -28.32 30.19
CA ALA A 99 15.18 -28.92 29.05
C ALA A 99 14.66 -27.80 28.13
N THR A 100 14.98 -27.85 26.84
CA THR A 100 14.56 -26.83 25.89
C THR A 100 13.08 -26.95 25.55
N THR A 101 12.39 -25.82 25.40
CA THR A 101 10.98 -25.82 24.97
C THR A 101 10.84 -26.22 23.50
N LEU A 102 11.81 -25.82 22.66
CA LEU A 102 11.87 -26.22 21.25
C LEU A 102 12.72 -27.49 21.11
N THR A 103 12.30 -28.39 20.23
CA THR A 103 13.15 -29.52 19.81
C THR A 103 14.35 -29.02 18.99
N ALA A 104 15.38 -29.85 18.86
CA ALA A 104 16.55 -29.53 18.05
C ALA A 104 16.18 -29.27 16.57
N GLU A 105 15.22 -30.02 16.04
CA GLU A 105 14.71 -29.89 14.68
C GLU A 105 13.94 -28.57 14.50
N GLN A 106 13.09 -28.21 15.45
CA GLN A 106 12.39 -26.92 15.43
C GLN A 106 13.38 -25.76 15.49
N PHE A 107 14.35 -25.82 16.40
CA PHE A 107 15.36 -24.78 16.51
C PHE A 107 16.22 -24.66 15.24
N SER A 108 16.62 -25.78 14.64
CA SER A 108 17.32 -25.79 13.35
C SER A 108 16.48 -25.16 12.23
N ALA A 109 15.21 -25.54 12.11
CA ALA A 109 14.28 -24.97 11.14
C ALA A 109 14.07 -23.46 11.32
N LEU A 110 14.04 -22.98 12.56
CA LEU A 110 13.98 -21.55 12.89
C LEU A 110 15.23 -20.81 12.40
N LEU A 111 16.42 -21.38 12.62
CA LEU A 111 17.66 -20.77 12.15
C LEU A 111 17.72 -20.72 10.62
N VAL A 112 17.30 -21.78 9.93
CA VAL A 112 17.20 -21.82 8.46
C VAL A 112 16.23 -20.76 7.95
N TYR A 113 15.05 -20.65 8.56
CA TYR A 113 14.06 -19.63 8.21
C TYR A 113 14.63 -18.21 8.39
N ARG A 114 15.26 -17.93 9.53
CA ARG A 114 15.87 -16.62 9.81
C ARG A 114 17.04 -16.30 8.88
N GLN A 115 17.79 -17.31 8.45
CA GLN A 115 18.83 -17.13 7.44
C GLN A 115 18.22 -16.76 6.08
N ALA A 116 17.20 -17.49 5.64
CA ALA A 116 16.48 -17.19 4.40
C ALA A 116 15.91 -15.76 4.40
N LEU A 117 15.38 -15.27 5.53
CA LEU A 117 14.95 -13.88 5.67
C LEU A 117 16.08 -12.85 5.46
N ARG A 118 17.30 -13.16 5.91
CA ARG A 118 18.46 -12.25 5.74
C ARG A 118 18.98 -12.26 4.31
N ASP A 119 18.93 -13.41 3.65
CA ASP A 119 19.44 -13.58 2.28
C ASP A 119 18.45 -13.07 1.23
N TRP A 120 17.15 -13.10 1.51
CA TRP A 120 16.11 -12.75 0.56
C TRP A 120 16.25 -11.36 -0.09
N PRO A 121 16.62 -10.27 0.62
CA PRO A 121 16.87 -8.97 -0.01
C PRO A 121 18.04 -8.94 -1.02
N GLN A 122 18.89 -9.96 -1.04
CA GLN A 122 19.99 -10.13 -2.01
C GLN A 122 19.62 -11.09 -3.16
N ASP A 123 18.45 -11.72 -3.10
CA ASP A 123 17.95 -12.61 -4.14
C ASP A 123 17.48 -11.80 -5.36
N SER A 124 17.67 -12.34 -6.57
CA SER A 124 17.21 -11.71 -7.82
C SER A 124 15.68 -11.60 -7.93
N ARG A 125 14.94 -12.37 -7.12
CA ARG A 125 13.47 -12.38 -7.07
C ARG A 125 12.91 -11.37 -6.06
N PHE A 126 13.77 -10.67 -5.33
CA PHE A 126 13.33 -9.55 -4.51
C PHE A 126 12.88 -8.38 -5.40
N PRO A 127 11.76 -7.68 -5.11
CA PRO A 127 10.93 -7.71 -3.90
C PRO A 127 9.58 -8.43 -4.07
N TYR A 128 9.49 -9.46 -4.92
CA TYR A 128 8.19 -10.09 -5.20
C TYR A 128 7.75 -10.98 -4.03
N SER A 129 6.56 -10.70 -3.49
CA SER A 129 6.02 -11.35 -2.28
C SER A 129 5.88 -12.87 -2.39
N ASP A 130 5.70 -13.39 -3.60
CA ASP A 130 5.54 -14.83 -3.87
C ASP A 130 6.81 -15.64 -3.53
N PHE A 131 7.95 -14.96 -3.40
CA PHE A 131 9.23 -15.57 -3.05
C PHE A 131 9.66 -15.29 -1.60
N ARG A 132 8.76 -14.77 -0.77
CA ARG A 132 9.00 -14.61 0.66
C ARG A 132 9.38 -15.96 1.29
N PRO A 133 10.39 -16.01 2.17
CA PRO A 133 10.63 -17.17 3.00
C PRO A 133 9.38 -17.54 3.78
N VAL A 134 9.00 -18.82 3.75
CA VAL A 134 7.82 -19.33 4.44
C VAL A 134 8.19 -19.74 5.86
N ALA A 135 7.49 -19.19 6.84
CA ALA A 135 7.70 -19.55 8.25
C ALA A 135 7.24 -20.99 8.51
N PRO A 136 8.02 -21.79 9.26
CA PRO A 136 7.54 -23.06 9.79
C PRO A 136 6.23 -22.88 10.59
N PRO A 137 5.19 -23.70 10.37
CA PRO A 137 3.85 -23.47 10.92
C PRO A 137 3.83 -23.47 12.46
N TRP A 138 4.67 -24.28 13.09
CA TRP A 138 4.78 -24.38 14.56
C TRP A 138 5.22 -23.07 15.22
N ILE A 139 5.83 -22.12 14.50
CA ILE A 139 6.19 -20.81 15.05
C ILE A 139 4.93 -20.06 15.51
N ALA A 140 3.83 -20.18 14.76
CA ALA A 140 2.56 -19.54 15.11
C ALA A 140 1.89 -20.16 16.34
N GLU A 141 2.30 -21.37 16.73
CA GLU A 141 1.81 -22.08 17.91
C GLU A 141 2.56 -21.67 19.19
N GLN A 142 3.68 -20.95 19.06
CA GLN A 142 4.47 -20.50 20.20
C GLN A 142 3.83 -19.28 20.86
N THR A 143 3.77 -19.30 22.19
CA THR A 143 3.31 -18.18 23.01
C THR A 143 4.47 -17.62 23.82
N GLN A 144 4.51 -16.29 23.93
CA GLN A 144 5.50 -15.55 24.71
C GLN A 144 5.11 -15.49 26.18
#